data_AF-A0A7S3MJB9-F1
#
_entry.id   AF-A0A7S3MJB9-F1
#
_cell.length_a   1.000
_cell.length_b   1.000
_cell.length_c   1.000
_cell.angle_alpha   90.00
_cell.angle_beta   90.00
_cell.angle_gamma   90.00
#
_symmetry.space_group_name_H-M   'P 1'
#
loop_
_entity.id
_entity.type
_entity.pdbx_description
1 polymer ?
#
loop_
_entity_poly.entity_id
_entity_poly.type
_entity_poly.pdbx_seq_one_letter_code
_entity_poly.pdbx_strand_id
1 'polypeptide(L)'
;MHYNLDKAFKQIGEYGRAQWLLTFVNCIARNGGTYVYYPFAYLVLEQQFLCYDPASILSPPTQCTAADVCAARDVDPLYSAYEVDKSYQYYLDNWFTQMDLLCYTPAKIGMMISAYYVGFAVGGLFCAFPDRYGRRKSCMLGLALSTISQTVMLFSSSFWVRFAMFFLSGFSQIKNSVSYVWLSECTSKPYKALSFTYINIVDALPIVLTCLFYMFVSKNWLHLPLLFTVLSYLALFLAYVCPESPRWLLVNGRSQEAIAELNKIASMNKASKSIPTNAMFVEDPTHIQALIEGASRRSEGMVEVIDISPTLNKENDT
;
A
#
# COMPACT_ATOMS: atom_id res chain seq x y z
N MET A 1 18.76 -35.84 6.24
CA MET A 1 18.86 -35.47 4.81
C MET A 1 18.90 -33.94 4.73
N HIS A 2 19.90 -33.35 4.10
CA HIS A 2 20.05 -31.89 4.04
C HIS A 2 19.17 -31.29 2.93
N TYR A 3 18.41 -30.24 3.24
CA TYR A 3 17.53 -29.51 2.34
C TYR A 3 18.00 -28.06 2.18
N ASN A 4 17.83 -27.51 0.98
CA ASN A 4 17.78 -26.06 0.75
C ASN A 4 16.32 -25.69 0.42
N LEU A 5 15.88 -24.48 0.78
CA LEU A 5 14.58 -23.90 0.42
C LEU A 5 14.27 -24.06 -1.08
N ASP A 6 15.24 -23.84 -1.97
CA ASP A 6 15.02 -23.99 -3.42
C ASP A 6 14.66 -25.44 -3.79
N LYS A 7 15.30 -26.44 -3.16
CA LYS A 7 14.95 -27.86 -3.34
C LYS A 7 13.58 -28.19 -2.75
N ALA A 8 13.25 -27.61 -1.60
CA ALA A 8 11.94 -27.79 -0.98
C ALA A 8 10.82 -27.23 -1.89
N PHE A 9 10.97 -26.03 -2.44
CA PHE A 9 10.00 -25.44 -3.37
C PHE A 9 9.83 -26.26 -4.66
N LYS A 10 10.92 -26.81 -5.21
CA LYS A 10 10.86 -27.75 -6.34
C LYS A 10 10.02 -28.98 -6.03
N GLN A 11 10.11 -29.50 -4.82
CA GLN A 11 9.38 -30.71 -4.40
C GLN A 11 7.89 -30.45 -4.16
N ILE A 12 7.53 -29.30 -3.59
CA ILE A 12 6.15 -28.95 -3.20
C ILE A 12 5.36 -28.18 -4.28
N GLY A 13 5.96 -27.98 -5.45
CA GLY A 13 5.42 -27.17 -6.54
C GLY A 13 5.93 -25.74 -6.49
N GLU A 14 6.75 -25.37 -7.49
CA GLU A 14 7.48 -24.09 -7.54
C GLU A 14 6.56 -22.86 -7.59
N TYR A 15 5.42 -22.96 -8.28
CA TYR A 15 4.42 -21.90 -8.41
C TYR A 15 3.01 -22.45 -8.59
N GLY A 16 2.44 -22.99 -7.51
CA GLY A 16 1.12 -23.62 -7.51
C GLY A 16 0.00 -22.70 -7.01
N ARG A 17 -1.09 -23.33 -6.55
CA ARG A 17 -2.30 -22.64 -6.05
C ARG A 17 -2.00 -21.78 -4.81
N ALA A 18 -1.08 -22.21 -3.95
CA ALA A 18 -0.69 -21.45 -2.76
C ALA A 18 -0.03 -20.11 -3.14
N GLN A 19 0.89 -20.12 -4.10
CA GLN A 19 1.56 -18.92 -4.57
C GLN A 19 0.61 -17.98 -5.33
N TRP A 20 -0.31 -18.54 -6.13
CA TRP A 20 -1.36 -17.76 -6.77
C TRP A 20 -2.31 -17.11 -5.76
N LEU A 21 -2.75 -17.85 -4.74
CA LEU A 21 -3.56 -17.30 -3.65
C LEU A 21 -2.82 -16.18 -2.93
N LEU A 22 -1.56 -16.41 -2.56
CA LEU A 22 -0.74 -15.40 -1.89
C LEU A 22 -0.54 -14.15 -2.77
N THR A 23 -0.30 -14.33 -4.07
CA THR A 23 -0.19 -13.21 -5.03
C THR A 23 -1.49 -12.44 -5.10
N PHE A 24 -2.62 -13.11 -5.24
CA PHE A 24 -3.95 -12.50 -5.28
C PHE A 24 -4.26 -11.70 -4.00
N VAL A 25 -4.00 -12.29 -2.84
CA VAL A 25 -4.16 -11.62 -1.54
C VAL A 25 -3.28 -10.38 -1.45
N ASN A 26 -2.01 -10.46 -1.87
CA ASN A 26 -1.11 -9.31 -1.86
C ASN A 26 -1.54 -8.23 -2.86
N CYS A 27 -2.06 -8.61 -4.03
CA CYS A 27 -2.62 -7.66 -4.99
C CYS A 27 -3.75 -6.83 -4.37
N ILE A 28 -4.72 -7.48 -3.72
CA ILE A 28 -5.83 -6.77 -3.05
C ILE A 28 -5.35 -6.00 -1.83
N ALA A 29 -4.54 -6.63 -0.97
CA ALA A 29 -4.06 -6.01 0.27
C ALA A 29 -3.32 -4.70 0.01
N ARG A 30 -2.56 -4.62 -1.09
CA ARG A 30 -1.87 -3.40 -1.49
C ARG A 30 -2.78 -2.35 -2.09
N ASN A 31 -3.75 -2.78 -2.89
CA ASN A 31 -4.60 -1.90 -3.70
C ASN A 31 -5.92 -1.50 -3.06
N GLY A 32 -6.33 -2.09 -1.94
CA GLY A 32 -7.60 -1.78 -1.30
C GLY A 32 -7.84 -0.27 -1.13
N GLY A 33 -6.88 0.43 -0.53
CA GLY A 33 -6.99 1.87 -0.28
C GLY A 33 -6.59 2.78 -1.45
N THR A 34 -5.95 2.27 -2.51
CA THR A 34 -5.44 3.13 -3.60
C THR A 34 -6.57 3.82 -4.37
N TYR A 35 -7.78 3.24 -4.38
CA TYR A 35 -9.01 3.83 -4.93
C TYR A 35 -9.55 5.03 -4.14
N VAL A 36 -8.95 5.36 -3.00
CA VAL A 36 -9.20 6.60 -2.25
C VAL A 36 -8.07 7.61 -2.44
N TYR A 37 -6.82 7.15 -2.37
CA TYR A 37 -5.66 8.04 -2.36
C TYR A 37 -5.23 8.50 -3.76
N TYR A 38 -5.20 7.59 -4.74
CA TYR A 38 -4.76 7.93 -6.09
C TYR A 38 -5.77 8.84 -6.83
N PRO A 39 -7.09 8.59 -6.75
CA PRO A 39 -8.07 9.50 -7.33
C PRO A 39 -8.43 10.66 -6.39
N PHE A 40 -7.63 10.96 -5.36
CA PHE A 40 -7.92 12.03 -4.40
C PHE A 40 -8.26 13.36 -5.09
N ALA A 41 -7.54 13.71 -6.16
CA ALA A 41 -7.81 14.91 -6.96
C ALA A 41 -9.24 14.95 -7.54
N TYR A 42 -9.79 13.80 -7.96
CA TYR A 42 -11.18 13.70 -8.43
C TYR A 42 -12.19 13.80 -7.29
N LEU A 43 -11.85 13.23 -6.13
CA LEU A 43 -12.70 13.27 -4.95
C LEU A 43 -12.89 14.69 -4.43
N VAL A 44 -11.86 15.53 -4.51
CA VAL A 44 -11.89 16.93 -4.05
C VAL A 44 -11.99 17.94 -5.19
N LEU A 45 -12.35 17.48 -6.39
CA LEU A 45 -12.51 18.36 -7.54
C LEU A 45 -13.69 19.31 -7.33
N GLU A 46 -13.45 20.61 -7.41
CA GLU A 46 -14.50 21.63 -7.38
C GLU A 46 -15.49 21.41 -8.54
N GLN A 47 -16.78 21.48 -8.23
CA GLN A 47 -17.88 21.33 -9.20
C GLN A 47 -18.40 22.70 -9.63
N GLN A 48 -19.24 22.76 -10.66
CA GLN A 48 -19.91 24.01 -11.03
C GLN A 48 -21.16 24.23 -10.16
N PHE A 49 -21.39 25.49 -9.76
CA PHE A 49 -22.50 25.88 -8.89
C PHE A 49 -23.47 26.81 -9.60
N LEU A 50 -24.74 26.65 -9.26
CA LEU A 50 -25.87 27.48 -9.68
C LEU A 50 -26.39 28.21 -8.45
N CYS A 51 -26.29 29.53 -8.45
CA CYS A 51 -26.74 30.36 -7.35
C CYS A 51 -28.12 30.97 -7.66
N TYR A 52 -28.95 31.08 -6.62
CA TYR A 52 -30.24 31.77 -6.69
C TYR A 52 -30.09 33.18 -6.14
N ASP A 53 -30.62 34.16 -6.87
CA ASP A 53 -30.74 35.52 -6.36
C ASP A 53 -32.00 35.63 -5.49
N PRO A 54 -31.87 35.89 -4.18
CA PRO A 54 -33.02 36.03 -3.28
C PRO A 54 -33.90 37.24 -3.60
N ALA A 55 -33.38 38.27 -4.30
CA ALA A 55 -34.19 39.37 -4.78
C ALA A 55 -35.07 38.99 -5.99
N SER A 56 -34.76 37.87 -6.65
CA SER A 56 -35.44 37.42 -7.85
C SER A 56 -35.62 35.90 -7.91
N ILE A 57 -36.36 35.35 -6.92
CA ILE A 57 -36.69 33.92 -6.79
C ILE A 57 -37.34 33.31 -8.06
N LEU A 58 -37.95 34.13 -8.93
CA LEU A 58 -38.52 33.71 -10.22
C LEU A 58 -37.51 33.63 -11.38
N SER A 59 -36.31 34.18 -11.22
CA SER A 59 -35.26 34.16 -12.23
C SER A 59 -34.62 32.76 -12.31
N PRO A 60 -34.20 32.30 -13.50
CA PRO A 60 -33.40 31.09 -13.60
C PRO A 60 -32.08 31.27 -12.83
N PRO A 61 -31.57 30.21 -12.18
CA PRO A 61 -30.32 30.31 -11.44
C PRO A 61 -29.15 30.56 -12.39
N THR A 62 -28.18 31.34 -11.91
CA THR A 62 -27.00 31.73 -12.69
C THR A 62 -25.76 30.98 -12.22
N GLN A 63 -24.81 30.72 -13.12
CA GLN A 63 -23.52 30.13 -12.73
C GLN A 63 -22.74 31.07 -11.80
N CYS A 64 -22.16 30.50 -10.75
CA CYS A 64 -21.36 31.21 -9.75
C CYS A 64 -20.13 30.39 -9.34
N THR A 65 -19.18 31.04 -8.69
CA THR A 65 -17.95 30.41 -8.19
C THR A 65 -18.05 30.05 -6.71
N ALA A 66 -17.21 29.13 -6.23
CA ALA A 66 -17.13 28.82 -4.80
C ALA A 66 -16.83 30.06 -3.93
N ALA A 67 -16.03 31.01 -4.45
CA ALA A 67 -15.70 32.24 -3.75
C ALA A 67 -16.93 33.13 -3.52
N ASP A 68 -17.83 33.22 -4.51
CA ASP A 68 -19.06 33.98 -4.40
C ASP A 68 -19.98 33.39 -3.33
N VAL A 69 -20.10 32.05 -3.32
CA VAL A 69 -20.91 31.32 -2.33
C VAL A 69 -20.35 31.52 -0.91
N CYS A 70 -19.03 31.48 -0.76
CA CYS A 70 -18.38 31.69 0.54
C CYS A 70 -18.52 33.14 1.04
N ALA A 71 -18.36 34.13 0.15
CA ALA A 71 -18.57 35.52 0.50
C ALA A 71 -20.01 35.79 0.95
N ALA A 72 -21.00 35.18 0.28
CA ALA A 72 -22.40 35.28 0.70
C ALA A 72 -22.67 34.63 2.06
N ARG A 73 -22.05 33.47 2.33
CA ARG A 73 -22.17 32.74 3.61
C ARG A 73 -21.63 33.53 4.80
N ASP A 74 -20.59 34.34 4.61
CA ASP A 74 -20.03 35.21 5.66
C ASP A 74 -20.98 36.36 6.04
N VAL A 75 -21.89 36.75 5.16
CA VAL A 75 -22.83 37.86 5.36
C VAL A 75 -24.16 37.37 5.96
N ASP A 76 -24.79 36.35 5.37
CA ASP A 76 -26.02 35.74 5.89
C ASP A 76 -26.13 34.26 5.42
N PRO A 77 -26.22 33.27 6.33
CA PRO A 77 -26.38 31.85 5.99
C PRO A 77 -27.64 31.54 5.17
N LEU A 78 -28.68 32.38 5.25
CA LEU A 78 -29.92 32.20 4.50
C LEU A 78 -29.78 32.63 3.03
N TYR A 79 -28.77 33.45 2.70
CA TYR A 79 -28.50 34.00 1.37
C TYR A 79 -27.58 33.10 0.51
N SER A 80 -27.02 32.01 1.07
CA SER A 80 -26.13 31.10 0.35
C SER A 80 -26.88 29.94 -0.33
N ALA A 81 -28.07 30.18 -0.89
CA ALA A 81 -28.80 29.14 -1.63
C ALA A 81 -28.10 28.87 -2.96
N TYR A 82 -27.36 27.76 -3.02
CA TYR A 82 -26.73 27.25 -4.23
C TYR A 82 -27.13 25.79 -4.47
N GLU A 83 -27.13 25.40 -5.73
CA GLU A 83 -27.23 24.01 -6.17
C GLU A 83 -26.02 23.65 -7.02
N VAL A 84 -25.68 22.36 -7.07
CA VAL A 84 -24.58 21.87 -7.92
C VAL A 84 -25.13 21.59 -9.31
N ASP A 85 -24.46 22.10 -10.35
CA ASP A 85 -24.87 21.87 -11.74
C ASP A 85 -24.61 20.42 -12.15
N LYS A 86 -25.67 19.60 -12.14
CA LYS A 86 -25.61 18.19 -12.56
C LYS A 86 -25.54 18.02 -14.09
N SER A 87 -25.80 19.07 -14.87
CA SER A 87 -25.71 19.05 -16.33
C SER A 87 -24.28 19.25 -16.83
N TYR A 88 -23.37 19.69 -15.96
CA TYR A 88 -21.95 19.83 -16.25
C TYR A 88 -21.35 18.51 -16.74
N GLN A 89 -20.67 18.54 -17.89
CA GLN A 89 -20.11 17.34 -18.55
C GLN A 89 -19.17 16.54 -17.64
N TYR A 90 -18.45 17.21 -16.73
CA TYR A 90 -17.51 16.58 -15.80
C TYR A 90 -18.06 16.49 -14.37
N TYR A 91 -19.38 16.59 -14.20
CA TYR A 91 -20.04 16.43 -12.90
C TYR A 91 -19.65 15.11 -12.23
N LEU A 92 -19.26 15.20 -10.97
CA LEU A 92 -19.01 14.07 -10.09
C LEU A 92 -19.67 14.35 -8.73
N ASP A 93 -20.50 13.43 -8.27
CA ASP A 93 -20.94 13.43 -6.88
C ASP A 93 -19.73 12.94 -6.07
N ASN A 94 -19.06 13.85 -5.37
CA ASN A 94 -17.73 13.64 -4.79
C ASN A 94 -17.60 14.23 -3.36
N TRP A 95 -16.40 14.22 -2.81
CA TRP A 95 -16.16 14.70 -1.45
C TRP A 95 -16.22 16.22 -1.31
N PHE A 96 -16.04 16.97 -2.41
CA PHE A 96 -16.10 18.42 -2.38
C PHE A 96 -17.47 18.90 -1.89
N THR A 97 -18.54 18.32 -2.44
CA THR A 97 -19.92 18.61 -2.04
C THR A 97 -20.27 17.94 -0.72
N GLN A 98 -19.87 16.69 -0.51
CA GLN A 98 -20.23 15.91 0.69
C GLN A 98 -19.65 16.48 2.00
N MET A 99 -18.45 17.08 1.95
CA MET A 99 -17.79 17.66 3.12
C MET A 99 -17.92 19.19 3.19
N ASP A 100 -18.67 19.82 2.27
CA ASP A 100 -18.80 21.27 2.18
C ASP A 100 -17.44 21.98 2.13
N LEU A 101 -16.59 21.58 1.17
CA LEU A 101 -15.22 22.10 1.03
C LEU A 101 -15.12 23.47 0.37
N LEU A 102 -16.26 24.11 0.04
CA LEU A 102 -16.34 25.38 -0.70
C LEU A 102 -15.39 26.45 -0.17
N CYS A 103 -15.38 26.65 1.15
CA CYS A 103 -14.63 27.72 1.80
C CYS A 103 -13.29 27.25 2.36
N TYR A 104 -12.84 26.04 2.00
CA TYR A 104 -11.55 25.52 2.38
C TYR A 104 -10.51 25.95 1.35
N THR A 105 -9.37 26.45 1.83
CA THR A 105 -8.26 26.74 0.93
C THR A 105 -7.72 25.43 0.32
N PRO A 106 -7.22 25.44 -0.93
CA PRO A 106 -6.61 24.26 -1.54
C PRO A 106 -5.49 23.65 -0.69
N ALA A 107 -4.75 24.48 0.05
CA ALA A 107 -3.73 24.04 1.01
C ALA A 107 -4.35 23.21 2.15
N LYS A 108 -5.48 23.65 2.72
CA LYS A 108 -6.18 22.92 3.77
C LYS A 108 -6.71 21.58 3.26
N ILE A 109 -7.25 21.52 2.05
CA ILE A 109 -7.68 20.26 1.42
C ILE A 109 -6.47 19.33 1.19
N GLY A 110 -5.37 19.89 0.66
CA GLY A 110 -4.12 19.17 0.41
C GLY A 110 -3.47 18.57 1.66
N MET A 111 -3.73 19.11 2.86
CA MET A 111 -3.23 18.54 4.10
C MET A 111 -3.65 17.08 4.31
N MET A 112 -4.79 16.63 3.79
CA MET A 112 -5.22 15.23 3.89
C MET A 112 -4.23 14.29 3.20
N ILE A 113 -3.89 14.55 1.94
CA ILE A 113 -2.94 13.71 1.20
C ILE A 113 -1.52 13.85 1.76
N SER A 114 -1.14 15.03 2.25
CA SER A 114 0.12 15.21 2.97
C SER A 114 0.19 14.35 4.24
N ALA A 115 -0.90 14.29 5.02
CA ALA A 115 -0.97 13.45 6.22
C ALA A 115 -0.77 11.96 5.91
N TYR A 116 -1.28 11.49 4.77
CA TYR A 116 -1.00 10.14 4.30
C TYR A 116 0.50 9.89 4.05
N TYR A 117 1.21 10.81 3.39
CA TYR A 117 2.66 10.66 3.17
C TYR A 117 3.48 10.80 4.45
N VAL A 118 3.09 11.69 5.37
CA VAL A 118 3.69 11.79 6.71
C VAL A 118 3.49 10.48 7.48
N GLY A 119 2.26 9.95 7.48
CA GLY A 119 1.95 8.66 8.07
C GLY A 119 2.83 7.55 7.48
N PHE A 120 3.01 7.54 6.15
CA PHE A 120 3.87 6.56 5.49
C PHE A 120 5.34 6.66 5.94
N ALA A 121 5.89 7.89 6.04
CA ALA A 121 7.24 8.10 6.56
C ALA A 121 7.38 7.61 8.00
N VAL A 122 6.42 7.92 8.88
CA VAL A 122 6.40 7.46 10.27
C VAL A 122 6.30 5.94 10.34
N GLY A 123 5.43 5.32 9.52
CA GLY A 123 5.31 3.86 9.43
C GLY A 123 6.62 3.19 8.99
N GLY A 124 7.38 3.84 8.10
CA GLY A 124 8.70 3.39 7.68
C GLY A 124 9.73 3.25 8.80
N LEU A 125 9.61 4.05 9.87
CA LEU A 125 10.48 3.93 11.07
C LEU A 125 10.29 2.60 11.80
N PHE A 126 9.16 1.92 11.58
CA PHE A 126 8.85 0.61 12.17
C PHE A 126 9.25 -0.56 11.25
N CYS A 127 10.17 -0.35 10.31
CA CYS A 127 10.62 -1.37 9.35
C CYS A 127 11.19 -2.66 9.97
N ALA A 128 11.65 -2.63 11.23
CA ALA A 128 12.12 -3.80 11.97
C ALA A 128 10.99 -4.67 12.55
N PHE A 129 9.76 -4.14 12.65
CA PHE A 129 8.61 -4.87 13.20
C PHE A 129 8.33 -6.20 12.46
N PRO A 130 8.32 -6.26 11.12
CA PRO A 130 8.05 -7.48 10.37
C PRO A 130 9.11 -8.56 10.52
N ASP A 131 10.36 -8.18 10.79
CA ASP A 131 11.44 -9.13 11.07
C ASP A 131 11.28 -9.78 12.45
N ARG A 132 10.67 -9.07 13.41
CA ARG A 132 10.41 -9.60 14.75
C ARG A 132 9.15 -10.45 14.85
N TYR A 133 8.06 -10.05 14.20
CA TYR A 133 6.74 -10.68 14.38
C TYR A 133 6.32 -11.61 13.24
N GLY A 134 7.08 -11.63 12.14
CA GLY A 134 6.79 -12.44 10.95
C GLY A 134 6.05 -11.67 9.87
N ARG A 135 5.99 -12.26 8.68
CA ARG A 135 5.48 -11.59 7.47
C ARG A 135 3.97 -11.55 7.47
N ARG A 136 3.31 -12.69 7.72
CA ARG A 136 1.84 -12.81 7.72
C ARG A 136 1.21 -11.88 8.75
N LYS A 137 1.64 -11.98 10.02
CA LYS A 137 1.05 -11.18 11.11
C LYS A 137 1.22 -9.68 10.90
N SER A 138 2.39 -9.25 10.45
CA SER A 138 2.68 -7.83 10.20
C SER A 138 1.89 -7.30 9.00
N CYS A 139 1.76 -8.10 7.93
CA CYS A 139 0.94 -7.75 6.79
C CYS A 139 -0.55 -7.68 7.16
N MET A 140 -1.05 -8.62 7.97
CA MET A 140 -2.43 -8.62 8.48
C MET A 140 -2.72 -7.41 9.36
N LEU A 141 -1.80 -7.02 10.24
CA LEU A 141 -1.95 -5.83 11.08
C LEU A 141 -2.06 -4.56 10.24
N GLY A 142 -1.14 -4.38 9.28
CA GLY A 142 -1.19 -3.24 8.36
C GLY A 142 -2.46 -3.25 7.50
N LEU A 143 -2.89 -4.41 7.02
CA LEU A 143 -4.12 -4.54 6.26
C LEU A 143 -5.36 -4.21 7.10
N ALA A 144 -5.41 -4.64 8.37
CA ALA A 144 -6.48 -4.31 9.29
C ALA A 144 -6.55 -2.80 9.54
N LEU A 145 -5.42 -2.16 9.87
CA LEU A 145 -5.34 -0.71 10.06
C LEU A 145 -5.80 0.06 8.82
N SER A 146 -5.37 -0.37 7.63
CA SER A 146 -5.79 0.26 6.36
C SER A 146 -7.28 0.07 6.11
N THR A 147 -7.83 -1.12 6.35
CA THR A 147 -9.24 -1.45 6.09
C THR A 147 -10.16 -0.68 7.04
N ILE A 148 -9.78 -0.56 8.31
CA ILE A 148 -10.51 0.26 9.30
C ILE A 148 -10.48 1.73 8.86
N SER A 149 -9.31 2.25 8.49
CA SER A 149 -9.16 3.63 8.01
C SER A 149 -10.07 3.91 6.82
N GLN A 150 -10.07 3.03 5.82
CA GLN A 150 -10.95 3.13 4.65
C GLN A 150 -12.43 3.11 5.03
N THR A 151 -12.83 2.19 5.90
CA THR A 151 -14.22 2.06 6.35
C THR A 151 -14.69 3.34 7.04
N VAL A 152 -13.89 3.90 7.96
CA VAL A 152 -14.24 5.15 8.65
C VAL A 152 -14.31 6.32 7.67
N MET A 153 -13.42 6.39 6.68
CA MET A 153 -13.47 7.45 5.65
C MET A 153 -14.74 7.38 4.80
N LEU A 154 -15.24 6.18 4.49
CA LEU A 154 -16.45 6.00 3.69
C LEU A 154 -17.69 6.60 4.37
N PHE A 155 -17.82 6.41 5.68
CA PHE A 155 -19.02 6.81 6.42
C PHE A 155 -18.89 8.18 7.12
N SER A 156 -17.69 8.71 7.26
CA SER A 156 -17.47 10.03 7.86
C SER A 156 -17.52 11.14 6.81
N SER A 157 -18.30 12.19 7.06
CA SER A 157 -18.24 13.47 6.33
C SER A 157 -17.33 14.51 7.00
N SER A 158 -16.82 14.24 8.21
CA SER A 158 -15.95 15.17 8.93
C SER A 158 -14.54 15.22 8.33
N PHE A 159 -14.10 16.43 7.98
CA PHE A 159 -12.75 16.70 7.49
C PHE A 159 -11.67 16.15 8.42
N TRP A 160 -11.75 16.42 9.72
CA TRP A 160 -10.73 16.02 10.69
C TRP A 160 -10.67 14.51 10.90
N VAL A 161 -11.80 13.83 10.85
CA VAL A 161 -11.86 12.36 10.92
C VAL A 161 -11.17 11.76 9.70
N ARG A 162 -11.49 12.25 8.49
CA ARG A 162 -10.83 11.78 7.27
C ARG A 162 -9.33 12.10 7.29
N PHE A 163 -8.92 13.28 7.73
CA PHE A 163 -7.51 13.64 7.91
C PHE A 163 -6.75 12.64 8.80
N ALA A 164 -7.30 12.30 9.96
CA ALA A 164 -6.70 11.30 10.86
C ALA A 164 -6.64 9.90 10.22
N MET A 165 -7.67 9.50 9.46
CA MET A 165 -7.69 8.22 8.75
C MET A 165 -6.72 8.17 7.56
N PHE A 166 -6.47 9.30 6.88
CA PHE A 166 -5.41 9.40 5.87
C PHE A 166 -4.04 9.14 6.49
N PHE A 167 -3.75 9.76 7.64
CA PHE A 167 -2.52 9.49 8.38
C PHE A 167 -2.40 8.02 8.78
N LEU A 168 -3.46 7.45 9.37
CA LEU A 168 -3.47 6.05 9.81
C LEU A 168 -3.30 5.07 8.65
N SER A 169 -3.95 5.34 7.50
CA SER A 169 -3.74 4.51 6.33
C SER A 169 -2.33 4.68 5.74
N GLY A 170 -1.77 5.88 5.78
CA GLY A 170 -0.37 6.13 5.42
C GLY A 170 0.57 5.28 6.26
N PHE A 171 0.41 5.33 7.59
CA PHE A 171 1.17 4.52 8.56
C PHE A 171 1.10 3.03 8.26
N SER A 172 -0.08 2.54 7.86
CA SER A 172 -0.28 1.13 7.52
C SER A 172 0.46 0.66 6.26
N GLN A 173 1.02 1.56 5.43
CA GLN A 173 1.66 1.22 4.16
C GLN A 173 2.97 0.43 4.29
N ILE A 174 3.53 0.31 5.50
CA ILE A 174 4.61 -0.65 5.77
C ILE A 174 4.26 -2.06 5.27
N LYS A 175 2.97 -2.42 5.27
CA LYS A 175 2.46 -3.69 4.73
C LYS A 175 2.87 -3.94 3.27
N ASN A 176 3.06 -2.90 2.46
CA ASN A 176 3.44 -3.05 1.05
C ASN A 176 4.88 -3.59 0.93
N SER A 177 5.83 -3.08 1.72
CA SER A 177 7.19 -3.62 1.74
C SER A 177 7.21 -5.06 2.28
N VAL A 178 6.43 -5.34 3.33
CA VAL A 178 6.30 -6.68 3.92
C VAL A 178 5.69 -7.67 2.92
N SER A 179 4.70 -7.25 2.14
CA SER A 179 4.03 -8.09 1.14
C SER A 179 5.00 -8.59 0.06
N TYR A 180 5.91 -7.72 -0.42
CA TYR A 180 6.95 -8.12 -1.38
C TYR A 180 7.86 -9.18 -0.80
N VAL A 181 8.36 -8.93 0.41
CA VAL A 181 9.27 -9.86 1.09
C VAL A 181 8.56 -11.19 1.33
N TRP A 182 7.32 -11.16 1.84
CA TRP A 182 6.52 -12.36 2.08
C TRP A 182 6.35 -13.21 0.83
N LEU A 183 5.95 -12.59 -0.28
CA LEU A 183 5.79 -13.29 -1.55
C LEU A 183 7.12 -13.84 -2.07
N SER A 184 8.20 -13.09 -1.92
CA SER A 184 9.54 -13.49 -2.33
C SER A 184 10.10 -14.68 -1.53
N GLU A 185 9.68 -14.81 -0.27
CA GLU A 185 10.12 -15.88 0.64
C GLU A 185 9.27 -17.14 0.47
N CYS A 186 8.04 -17.00 -0.03
CA CYS A 186 7.11 -18.11 -0.32
C CYS A 186 7.14 -18.60 -1.77
N THR A 187 7.96 -17.98 -2.62
CA THR A 187 8.06 -18.26 -4.07
C THR A 187 9.48 -18.65 -4.45
N SER A 188 9.63 -19.63 -5.35
CA SER A 188 10.95 -20.02 -5.85
C SER A 188 11.57 -18.94 -6.73
N LYS A 189 12.91 -18.89 -6.79
CA LYS A 189 13.69 -17.90 -7.53
C LYS A 189 13.19 -17.57 -8.95
N PRO A 190 12.90 -18.53 -9.85
CA PRO A 190 12.51 -18.20 -11.23
C PRO A 190 11.18 -17.44 -11.35
N TYR A 191 10.25 -17.61 -10.40
CA TYR A 191 8.91 -17.01 -10.48
C TYR A 191 8.77 -15.70 -9.71
N LYS A 192 9.78 -15.27 -8.94
CA LYS A 192 9.72 -14.02 -8.16
C LYS A 192 9.46 -12.80 -9.05
N ALA A 193 10.18 -12.69 -10.17
CA ALA A 193 10.01 -11.59 -11.11
C ALA A 193 8.58 -11.54 -11.67
N LEU A 194 8.04 -12.70 -12.05
CA LEU A 194 6.67 -12.84 -12.54
C LEU A 194 5.64 -12.39 -11.48
N SER A 195 5.76 -12.83 -10.24
CA SER A 195 4.85 -12.43 -9.16
C SER A 195 4.91 -10.93 -8.87
N PHE A 196 6.11 -10.33 -8.88
CA PHE A 196 6.28 -8.90 -8.70
C PHE A 196 5.68 -8.10 -9.86
N THR A 197 5.87 -8.55 -11.09
CA THR A 197 5.24 -7.93 -12.27
C THR A 197 3.73 -7.93 -12.14
N TYR A 198 3.11 -9.04 -11.75
CA TYR A 198 1.65 -9.08 -11.53
C TYR A 198 1.19 -8.06 -10.50
N ILE A 199 1.88 -7.95 -9.37
CA ILE A 199 1.50 -6.98 -8.33
C ILE A 199 1.64 -5.56 -8.85
N ASN A 200 2.73 -5.23 -9.55
CA ASN A 200 2.95 -3.88 -10.09
C ASN A 200 1.91 -3.51 -11.16
N ILE A 201 1.51 -4.47 -12.01
CA ILE A 201 0.42 -4.25 -12.98
C ILE A 201 -0.85 -3.88 -12.23
N VAL A 202 -1.24 -4.65 -11.21
CA VAL A 202 -2.45 -4.37 -10.42
C VAL A 202 -2.33 -3.05 -9.66
N ASP A 203 -1.13 -2.66 -9.22
CA ASP A 203 -0.86 -1.37 -8.56
C ASP A 203 -1.07 -0.15 -9.46
N ALA A 204 -0.89 -0.31 -10.77
CA ALA A 204 -1.07 0.76 -11.76
C ALA A 204 -2.53 0.93 -12.23
N LEU A 205 -3.36 -0.12 -12.12
CA LEU A 205 -4.75 -0.11 -12.57
C LEU A 205 -5.71 0.87 -11.84
N PRO A 206 -5.56 1.24 -10.55
CA PRO A 206 -6.56 2.01 -9.83
C PRO A 206 -6.88 3.36 -10.47
N ILE A 207 -5.87 4.09 -10.96
CA ILE A 207 -6.08 5.38 -11.65
C ILE A 207 -6.91 5.18 -12.92
N VAL A 208 -6.48 4.26 -13.79
CA VAL A 208 -7.15 4.01 -15.08
C VAL A 208 -8.57 3.51 -14.86
N LEU A 209 -8.77 2.56 -13.94
CA LEU A 209 -10.08 2.02 -13.61
C LEU A 209 -11.00 3.08 -13.00
N THR A 210 -10.48 3.96 -12.14
CA THR A 210 -11.29 5.04 -11.56
C THR A 210 -11.75 6.02 -12.63
N CYS A 211 -10.85 6.43 -13.55
CA CYS A 211 -11.21 7.30 -14.67
C CYS A 211 -12.29 6.68 -15.56
N LEU A 212 -12.10 5.44 -15.99
CA LEU A 212 -13.06 4.74 -16.85
C LEU A 212 -14.41 4.54 -16.16
N PHE A 213 -14.40 4.19 -14.87
CA PHE A 213 -15.62 3.99 -14.09
C PHE A 213 -16.43 5.29 -13.93
N TYR A 214 -15.77 6.40 -13.59
CA TYR A 214 -16.44 7.70 -13.46
C TYR A 214 -16.88 8.28 -14.81
N MET A 215 -16.23 7.89 -15.91
CA MET A 215 -16.64 8.32 -17.24
C MET A 215 -17.85 7.56 -17.76
N PHE A 216 -17.88 6.22 -17.59
CA PHE A 216 -18.82 5.36 -18.31
C PHE A 216 -19.84 4.61 -17.44
N VAL A 217 -19.60 4.48 -16.13
CA VAL A 217 -20.42 3.60 -15.26
C VAL A 217 -21.25 4.38 -14.25
N SER A 218 -20.62 5.21 -13.41
CA SER A 218 -21.33 5.98 -12.39
C SER A 218 -20.58 7.24 -12.00
N LYS A 219 -21.31 8.34 -11.77
CA LYS A 219 -20.76 9.61 -11.27
C LYS A 219 -20.63 9.66 -9.75
N ASN A 220 -21.08 8.62 -9.05
CA ASN A 220 -21.01 8.57 -7.59
C ASN A 220 -19.66 8.02 -7.15
N TRP A 221 -18.93 8.83 -6.36
CA TRP A 221 -17.61 8.50 -5.84
C TRP A 221 -17.59 7.24 -4.96
N LEU A 222 -18.71 6.88 -4.32
CA LEU A 222 -18.76 5.86 -3.25
C LEU A 222 -18.56 4.43 -3.77
N HIS A 223 -19.01 4.12 -4.99
CA HIS A 223 -19.11 2.72 -5.45
C HIS A 223 -17.75 1.99 -5.50
N LEU A 224 -16.71 2.65 -6.02
CA LEU A 224 -15.38 2.05 -6.15
C LEU A 224 -14.70 1.87 -4.78
N PRO A 225 -14.53 2.92 -3.94
CA PRO A 225 -14.02 2.77 -2.58
C PRO A 225 -14.79 1.74 -1.75
N LEU A 226 -16.12 1.66 -1.89
CA LEU A 226 -16.93 0.65 -1.19
C LEU A 226 -16.57 -0.77 -1.63
N LEU A 227 -16.52 -1.02 -2.95
CA LEU A 227 -16.15 -2.33 -3.50
C LEU A 227 -14.76 -2.76 -3.01
N PHE A 228 -13.77 -1.88 -3.09
CA PHE A 228 -12.40 -2.21 -2.69
C PHE A 228 -12.21 -2.29 -1.17
N THR A 229 -13.05 -1.62 -0.39
CA THR A 229 -13.12 -1.83 1.07
C THR A 229 -13.65 -3.23 1.38
N VAL A 230 -14.70 -3.69 0.71
CA VAL A 230 -15.21 -5.08 0.86
C VAL A 230 -14.14 -6.10 0.44
N LEU A 231 -13.44 -5.86 -0.67
CA LEU A 231 -12.33 -6.72 -1.09
C LEU A 231 -11.18 -6.72 -0.07
N SER A 232 -10.92 -5.60 0.62
CA SER A 232 -9.90 -5.53 1.68
C SER A 232 -10.25 -6.41 2.88
N TYR A 233 -11.52 -6.46 3.29
CA TYR A 233 -11.99 -7.41 4.30
C TYR A 233 -11.82 -8.87 3.86
N LEU A 234 -12.14 -9.18 2.59
CA LEU A 234 -11.89 -10.50 2.03
C LEU A 234 -10.38 -10.84 2.03
N ALA A 235 -9.52 -9.90 1.66
CA ALA A 235 -8.08 -10.10 1.69
C ALA A 235 -7.56 -10.33 3.12
N LEU A 236 -8.13 -9.66 4.13
CA LEU A 236 -7.77 -9.87 5.53
C LEU A 236 -8.10 -11.30 5.97
N PHE A 237 -9.28 -11.82 5.59
CA PHE A 237 -9.66 -13.21 5.84
C PHE A 237 -8.75 -14.20 5.10
N LEU A 238 -8.47 -13.96 3.82
CA LEU A 238 -7.62 -14.85 3.02
C LEU A 238 -6.15 -14.82 3.48
N ALA A 239 -5.65 -13.67 3.97
CA ALA A 239 -4.30 -13.54 4.52
C ALA A 239 -4.10 -14.43 5.76
N TYR A 240 -5.15 -14.67 6.55
CA TYR A 240 -5.10 -15.61 7.67
C TYR A 240 -4.88 -17.06 7.21
N VAL A 241 -5.48 -17.46 6.09
CA VAL A 241 -5.34 -18.80 5.51
C VAL A 241 -3.97 -19.00 4.87
N CYS A 242 -3.32 -17.92 4.42
CA CYS A 242 -2.02 -17.99 3.77
C CYS A 242 -0.92 -18.55 4.71
N PRO A 243 0.09 -19.24 4.15
CA PRO A 243 1.22 -19.74 4.93
C PRO A 243 2.11 -18.61 5.42
N GLU A 244 2.71 -18.77 6.59
CA GLU A 244 3.79 -17.89 7.03
C GLU A 244 5.05 -18.13 6.19
N SER A 245 5.96 -17.15 6.15
CA SER A 245 7.24 -17.29 5.44
C SER A 245 8.09 -18.44 6.00
N PRO A 246 8.38 -19.49 5.19
CA PRO A 246 9.27 -20.56 5.63
C PRO A 246 10.68 -20.06 5.92
N ARG A 247 11.15 -19.06 5.15
CA ARG A 247 12.48 -18.47 5.35
C ARG A 247 12.58 -17.74 6.68
N TRP A 248 11.59 -16.92 7.02
CA TRP A 248 11.56 -16.21 8.30
C TRP A 248 11.54 -17.17 9.50
N LEU A 249 10.82 -18.29 9.39
CA LEU A 249 10.80 -19.32 10.42
C LEU A 249 12.17 -19.99 10.58
N LEU A 250 12.85 -20.32 9.48
CA LEU A 250 14.19 -20.93 9.52
C LEU A 250 15.24 -20.00 10.13
N VAL A 251 15.25 -18.71 9.75
CA VAL A 251 16.19 -17.72 10.30
C VAL A 251 16.00 -17.53 11.81
N ASN A 252 14.76 -17.65 12.30
CA ASN A 252 14.45 -17.59 13.73
C ASN A 252 14.62 -18.93 14.48
N GLY A 253 15.23 -19.94 13.85
CA GLY A 253 15.47 -21.25 14.47
C GLY A 253 14.22 -22.12 14.64
N ARG A 254 13.08 -21.75 14.04
CA ARG A 254 11.79 -22.45 14.15
C ARG A 254 11.60 -23.47 13.03
N SER A 255 12.55 -24.40 12.90
CA SER A 255 12.62 -25.34 11.77
C SER A 255 11.40 -26.27 11.65
N GLN A 256 10.85 -26.74 12.76
CA GLN A 256 9.67 -27.62 12.75
C GLN A 256 8.42 -26.90 12.20
N GLU A 257 8.25 -25.62 12.56
CA GLU A 257 7.18 -24.80 12.02
C GLU A 257 7.38 -24.49 10.53
N ALA A 258 8.63 -24.26 10.10
CA ALA A 258 8.93 -24.06 8.69
C ALA A 258 8.55 -25.29 7.86
N ILE A 259 8.83 -26.51 8.34
CA ILE A 259 8.41 -27.76 7.69
C ILE A 259 6.88 -27.86 7.64
N ALA A 260 6.19 -27.50 8.71
CA ALA A 260 4.73 -27.51 8.75
C ALA A 260 4.12 -26.55 7.72
N GLU A 261 4.63 -25.32 7.59
CA GLU A 261 4.17 -24.34 6.60
C GLU A 261 4.51 -24.77 5.16
N LEU A 262 5.69 -25.37 4.92
CA LEU A 262 6.03 -25.96 3.61
C LEU A 262 5.11 -27.13 3.25
N ASN A 263 4.72 -27.96 4.22
CA ASN A 263 3.75 -29.03 4.01
C ASN A 263 2.33 -28.52 3.81
N LYS A 264 1.96 -27.39 4.42
CA LYS A 264 0.72 -26.66 4.12
C LYS A 264 0.71 -26.19 2.67
N ILE A 265 1.82 -25.60 2.19
CA ILE A 265 1.99 -25.21 0.78
C ILE A 265 1.87 -26.44 -0.14
N ALA A 266 2.54 -27.54 0.19
CA ALA A 266 2.47 -28.80 -0.57
C ALA A 266 1.03 -29.31 -0.70
N SER A 267 0.27 -29.30 0.40
CA SER A 267 -1.14 -29.70 0.42
C SER A 267 -2.01 -28.80 -0.48
N MET A 268 -1.86 -27.48 -0.36
CA MET A 268 -2.58 -26.51 -1.20
C MET A 268 -2.24 -26.66 -2.70
N ASN A 269 -0.99 -26.99 -3.00
CA ASN A 269 -0.51 -27.25 -4.35
C ASN A 269 -0.86 -28.65 -4.87
N LYS A 270 -1.45 -29.52 -4.04
CA LYS A 270 -1.71 -30.94 -4.33
C LYS A 270 -0.43 -31.68 -4.77
N ALA A 271 0.70 -31.34 -4.15
CA ALA A 271 1.98 -31.98 -4.44
C ALA A 271 1.97 -33.44 -3.94
N SER A 272 2.55 -34.35 -4.74
CA SER A 272 2.59 -35.78 -4.40
C SER A 272 3.58 -36.11 -3.28
N LYS A 273 4.47 -35.18 -2.90
CA LYS A 273 5.53 -35.39 -1.91
C LYS A 273 5.49 -34.28 -0.86
N SER A 274 5.55 -34.68 0.41
CA SER A 274 5.74 -33.79 1.56
C SER A 274 7.22 -33.66 1.94
N ILE A 275 7.56 -32.61 2.68
CA ILE A 275 8.88 -32.45 3.30
C ILE A 275 8.93 -33.31 4.57
N PRO A 276 9.95 -34.16 4.75
CA PRO A 276 10.11 -34.98 5.94
C PRO A 276 10.27 -34.15 7.23
N THR A 277 9.70 -34.60 8.34
CA THR A 277 9.76 -33.92 9.65
C THR A 277 11.19 -33.82 10.23
N ASN A 278 12.09 -34.70 9.80
CA ASN A 278 13.51 -34.72 10.16
C ASN A 278 14.41 -34.02 9.11
N ALA A 279 13.83 -33.25 8.19
CA ALA A 279 14.59 -32.45 7.23
C ALA A 279 15.43 -31.41 7.96
N MET A 280 16.73 -31.39 7.67
CA MET A 280 17.63 -30.35 8.18
C MET A 280 17.88 -29.33 7.06
N PHE A 281 17.47 -28.09 7.27
CA PHE A 281 17.73 -27.01 6.33
C PHE A 281 19.15 -26.49 6.54
N VAL A 282 19.92 -26.47 5.46
CA VAL A 282 21.27 -25.91 5.42
C VAL A 282 21.26 -24.84 4.33
N GLU A 283 21.69 -23.63 4.67
CA GLU A 283 21.89 -22.59 3.66
C GLU A 283 23.01 -23.03 2.70
N ASP A 284 22.81 -22.80 1.40
CA ASP A 284 23.75 -23.27 0.38
C ASP A 284 25.17 -22.74 0.68
N PRO A 285 26.21 -23.60 0.72
CA PRO A 285 27.59 -23.19 1.03
C PRO A 285 28.10 -22.09 0.11
N THR A 286 27.66 -22.06 -1.15
CA THR A 286 28.00 -21.03 -2.14
C THR A 286 27.50 -19.64 -1.75
N HIS A 287 26.38 -19.54 -1.02
CA HIS A 287 25.87 -18.26 -0.52
C HIS A 287 26.66 -17.78 0.69
N ILE A 288 27.16 -18.69 1.53
CA ILE A 288 28.09 -18.38 2.63
C ILE A 288 29.42 -17.92 2.05
N GLN A 289 29.94 -18.61 1.02
CA GLN A 289 31.18 -18.24 0.34
C GLN A 289 31.07 -16.87 -0.35
N ALA A 290 29.95 -16.58 -1.02
CA ALA A 290 29.71 -15.26 -1.61
C ALA A 290 29.57 -14.14 -0.56
N LEU A 291 29.00 -14.43 0.61
CA LEU A 291 28.93 -13.49 1.74
C LEU A 291 30.31 -13.26 2.36
N ILE A 292 31.14 -14.29 2.49
CA ILE A 292 32.53 -14.20 2.96
C ILE A 292 33.38 -13.41 1.96
N GLU A 293 33.29 -13.71 0.66
CA GLU A 293 34.00 -12.96 -0.40
C GLU A 293 33.53 -11.50 -0.48
N GLY A 294 32.23 -11.24 -0.34
CA GLY A 294 31.68 -9.89 -0.30
C GLY A 294 32.10 -9.11 0.95
N ALA A 295 32.18 -9.76 2.11
CA ALA A 295 32.68 -9.17 3.35
C ALA A 295 34.20 -8.91 3.27
N SER A 296 34.97 -9.83 2.67
CA SER A 296 36.41 -9.68 2.42
C SER A 296 36.70 -8.48 1.52
N ARG A 297 35.95 -8.32 0.41
CA ARG A 297 36.07 -7.14 -0.47
C ARG A 297 35.69 -5.83 0.23
N ARG A 298 34.70 -5.86 1.13
CA ARG A 298 34.32 -4.69 1.94
C ARG A 298 35.40 -4.33 2.96
N SER A 299 36.08 -5.32 3.55
CA SER A 299 37.21 -5.05 4.44
C SER A 299 38.44 -4.54 3.69
N GLU A 300 38.76 -5.09 2.51
CA GLU A 300 39.87 -4.61 1.68
C GLU A 300 39.65 -3.17 1.19
N GLY A 301 38.44 -2.85 0.72
CA GLY A 301 38.09 -1.48 0.33
C GLY A 301 38.00 -0.48 1.50
N MET A 302 37.92 -0.95 2.75
CA MET A 302 37.97 -0.10 3.95
C MET A 302 39.41 0.08 4.46
N VAL A 303 40.32 -0.85 4.14
CA VAL A 303 41.76 -0.72 4.41
C VAL A 303 42.43 0.23 3.41
N GLU A 304 41.98 0.27 2.15
CA GLU A 304 42.49 1.24 1.15
C GLU A 304 42.13 2.71 1.46
N VAL A 305 41.15 2.98 2.33
CA VAL A 305 40.73 4.36 2.70
C VAL A 305 41.46 4.87 3.97
N ILE A 306 42.31 4.04 4.59
CA ILE A 306 43.14 4.44 5.74
C ILE A 306 44.62 4.23 5.41
N ASP A 307 45.11 4.89 4.36
CA ASP A 307 46.53 5.27 4.29
C ASP A 307 46.65 6.76 4.61
N ILE A 308 46.55 7.05 5.91
CA ILE A 308 46.95 8.35 6.45
C ILE A 308 48.38 8.17 6.95
N SER A 309 49.35 8.28 6.05
CA SER A 309 50.74 8.58 6.40
C SER A 309 50.98 10.08 6.21
N PRO A 310 50.94 10.90 7.27
CA PRO A 310 51.30 12.31 7.18
C PRO A 310 52.80 12.49 7.45
N THR A 311 53.40 13.39 6.69
CA THR A 311 54.67 14.10 6.92
C THR A 311 55.97 13.31 6.79
N LEU A 312 56.85 13.74 5.88
CA LEU A 312 58.10 14.47 6.22
C LEU A 312 58.99 14.66 4.97
N ASN A 313 59.52 15.88 4.84
CA ASN A 313 60.68 16.30 4.05
C ASN A 313 60.52 16.56 2.55
N LYS A 314 60.21 17.82 2.20
CA LYS A 314 61.01 18.63 1.26
C LYS A 314 60.92 20.12 1.62
N GLU A 315 61.53 20.49 2.75
CA GLU A 315 62.28 21.74 2.90
C GLU A 315 63.77 21.34 2.95
N ASN A 316 64.52 21.73 1.92
CA ASN A 316 65.96 22.08 1.90
C ASN A 316 66.61 21.74 0.54
N ASP A 317 67.27 22.79 0.00
CA ASP A 317 68.39 22.82 -0.96
C ASP A 317 68.10 22.28 -2.38
N THR A 318 68.15 23.05 -3.46
CA THR A 318 69.05 24.16 -3.88
C THR A 318 68.40 24.92 -5.04
#